data_AF-A0A0S8JBA7-F1
#
_entry.id   AF-A0A0S8JBA7-F1
#
_cell.length_a   1.000
_cell.length_b   1.000
_cell.length_c   1.000
_cell.angle_alpha   90.00
_cell.angle_beta   90.00
_cell.angle_gamma   90.00
#
_symmetry.space_group_name_H-M   'P 1'
#
loop_
_entity.id
_entity.type
_entity.pdbx_description
1 polymer ?
#
loop_
_entity_poly.entity_id
_entity_poly.type
_entity_poly.pdbx_seq_one_letter_code
_entity_poly.pdbx_strand_id
1 'polypeptide(L)'
;MDTDDGLFQHRVDGIVAELANYFEIRYAQLTRIKSALASMYEDLLWQQMKKVRDVMAHEKMFGPIRLRAGDILASRDEAKRRAVMGRIDQASILNELVPEQEESAERRPGMVAVRNMRALYTAVDPSLGPVIELSDIWLWWDILDAADVYNFQEQKKLIDRRRGEEITKSIQDFYHQAMHIRDERLLERQEILGYEFAYLESIWRSFMERRAEDESFMLVIKRDPVGGDDTVNDLILALSRHISARQRLSQEGGLDDRLRGYYAKLLKFDDAAKLTAERAIAHEDLTIIRLREDLRMGLERGTVLGEAYDYKAAQGDKMKRDLDHYRELLSAPEPTVAKTVPRAEPTPAAVAVTPASSEQEPAKTAAAEQETLADEGPIFF
;
A
#
# COMPACT_ATOMS: atom_id res chain seq x y z
N MET A 1 -24.46 -9.39 9.12
CA MET A 1 -23.51 -9.06 10.19
C MET A 1 -22.07 -9.03 9.70
N ASP A 2 -21.76 -9.57 8.51
CA ASP A 2 -20.40 -9.66 7.95
C ASP A 2 -19.82 -8.38 7.30
N THR A 3 -20.59 -7.29 7.22
CA THR A 3 -20.14 -6.07 6.51
C THR A 3 -19.26 -5.15 7.35
N ASP A 4 -19.39 -5.19 8.68
CA ASP A 4 -18.66 -4.28 9.58
C ASP A 4 -17.22 -4.76 9.85
N ASP A 5 -17.02 -6.08 9.97
CA ASP A 5 -15.69 -6.66 10.15
C ASP A 5 -14.85 -6.61 8.87
N GLY A 6 -15.47 -6.75 7.69
CA GLY A 6 -14.77 -6.57 6.41
C GLY A 6 -14.26 -5.15 6.21
N LEU A 7 -15.07 -4.13 6.57
CA LEU A 7 -14.68 -2.73 6.49
C LEU A 7 -13.59 -2.38 7.51
N PHE A 8 -13.70 -2.92 8.72
CA PHE A 8 -12.66 -2.78 9.75
C PHE A 8 -11.32 -3.36 9.27
N GLN A 9 -11.33 -4.58 8.75
CA GLN A 9 -10.11 -5.24 8.29
C GLN A 9 -9.46 -4.45 7.14
N HIS A 10 -10.26 -3.95 6.18
CA HIS A 10 -9.75 -3.09 5.11
C HIS A 10 -9.06 -1.83 5.65
N ARG A 11 -9.62 -1.19 6.68
CA ARG A 11 -9.02 -0.01 7.33
C ARG A 11 -7.70 -0.34 7.99
N VAL A 12 -7.67 -1.39 8.79
CA VAL A 12 -6.45 -1.82 9.49
C VAL A 12 -5.36 -2.19 8.50
N ASP A 13 -5.67 -2.99 7.49
CA ASP A 13 -4.68 -3.40 6.49
C ASP A 13 -4.18 -2.22 5.64
N GLY A 14 -5.05 -1.25 5.33
CA GLY A 14 -4.65 -0.03 4.64
C GLY A 14 -3.67 0.82 5.45
N ILE A 15 -3.94 1.06 6.74
CA ILE A 15 -3.02 1.80 7.63
C ILE A 15 -1.71 1.02 7.80
N VAL A 16 -1.78 -0.29 8.00
CA VAL A 16 -0.60 -1.15 8.19
C VAL A 16 0.26 -1.19 6.92
N ALA A 17 -0.33 -1.16 5.73
CA ALA A 17 0.42 -1.09 4.48
C ALA A 17 1.22 0.22 4.37
N GLU A 18 0.62 1.37 4.72
CA GLU A 18 1.34 2.65 4.73
C GLU A 18 2.43 2.70 5.81
N LEU A 19 2.17 2.11 6.97
CA LEU A 19 3.17 2.01 8.04
C LEU A 19 4.34 1.09 7.66
N ALA A 20 4.04 -0.03 6.99
CA ALA A 20 5.05 -0.95 6.48
C ALA A 20 6.01 -0.20 5.55
N ASN A 21 5.51 0.60 4.61
CA ASN A 21 6.33 1.41 3.70
C ASN A 21 7.36 2.29 4.45
N TYR A 22 6.95 2.94 5.54
CA TYR A 22 7.89 3.73 6.35
C TYR A 22 8.95 2.85 7.01
N PHE A 23 8.55 1.71 7.54
CA PHE A 23 9.46 0.75 8.15
C PHE A 23 10.46 0.22 7.12
N GLU A 24 10.04 -0.12 5.91
CA GLU A 24 10.94 -0.59 4.85
C GLU A 24 12.03 0.43 4.56
N ILE A 25 11.66 1.71 4.43
CA ILE A 25 12.60 2.79 4.15
C ILE A 25 13.55 3.01 5.34
N ARG A 26 13.06 2.97 6.58
CA ARG A 26 13.90 3.08 7.79
C ARG A 26 14.83 1.89 7.95
N TYR A 27 14.40 0.67 7.63
CA TYR A 27 15.28 -0.49 7.62
C TYR A 27 16.30 -0.43 6.49
N ALA A 28 15.93 0.07 5.30
CA ALA A 28 16.90 0.35 4.24
C ALA A 28 17.94 1.41 4.66
N GLN A 29 17.58 2.38 5.50
CA GLN A 29 18.57 3.28 6.13
C GLN A 29 19.44 2.54 7.13
N LEU A 30 18.83 1.76 8.03
CA LEU A 30 19.54 1.06 9.10
C LEU A 30 20.52 0.01 8.56
N THR A 31 20.13 -0.76 7.55
CA THR A 31 20.96 -1.79 6.90
C THR A 31 22.15 -1.20 6.15
N ARG A 32 22.04 0.04 5.64
CA ARG A 32 23.20 0.78 5.11
C ARG A 32 24.24 1.13 6.19
N ILE A 33 23.80 1.30 7.43
CA ILE A 33 24.68 1.58 8.58
C ILE A 33 25.20 0.26 9.19
N LYS A 34 24.33 -0.75 9.35
CA LYS A 34 24.63 -2.05 9.94
C LYS A 34 24.05 -3.17 9.08
N SER A 35 24.82 -3.60 8.08
CA SER A 35 24.41 -4.60 7.08
C SER A 35 24.06 -5.98 7.66
N ALA A 36 24.63 -6.34 8.81
CA ALA A 36 24.33 -7.59 9.51
C ALA A 36 22.85 -7.74 9.91
N LEU A 37 22.08 -6.64 9.95
CA LEU A 37 20.64 -6.68 10.26
C LEU A 37 19.76 -7.02 9.05
N ALA A 38 20.33 -7.10 7.84
CA ALA A 38 19.55 -7.33 6.63
C ALA A 38 18.79 -8.66 6.65
N SER A 39 19.36 -9.71 7.25
CA SER A 39 18.76 -11.05 7.27
C SER A 39 17.56 -11.21 8.19
N MET A 40 17.32 -10.25 9.10
CA MET A 40 16.23 -10.30 10.08
C MET A 40 15.14 -9.25 9.80
N TYR A 41 15.34 -8.45 8.75
CA TYR A 41 14.44 -7.37 8.37
C TYR A 41 13.01 -7.86 8.12
N GLU A 42 12.83 -8.89 7.29
CA GLU A 42 11.51 -9.38 6.89
C GLU A 42 10.71 -9.92 8.08
N ASP A 43 11.35 -10.73 8.92
CA ASP A 43 10.73 -11.28 10.14
C ASP A 43 10.33 -10.16 11.10
N LEU A 44 11.21 -9.18 11.31
CA LEU A 44 10.95 -8.09 12.23
C LEU A 44 9.85 -7.15 11.71
N LEU A 45 9.84 -6.86 10.41
CA LEU A 45 8.76 -6.11 9.78
C LEU A 45 7.43 -6.85 9.95
N TRP A 46 7.39 -8.15 9.64
CA TRP A 46 6.17 -8.94 9.78
C TRP A 46 5.65 -8.93 11.22
N GLN A 47 6.54 -9.15 12.21
CA GLN A 47 6.15 -9.18 13.61
C GLN A 47 5.66 -7.81 14.10
N GLN A 48 6.31 -6.72 13.71
CA GLN A 48 5.86 -5.37 14.07
C GLN A 48 4.49 -5.06 13.44
N MET A 49 4.29 -5.40 12.16
CA MET A 49 3.01 -5.20 11.50
C MET A 49 1.91 -6.10 12.10
N LYS A 50 2.24 -7.32 12.53
CA LYS A 50 1.30 -8.21 13.24
C LYS A 50 0.89 -7.63 14.59
N LYS A 51 1.86 -7.14 15.37
CA LYS A 51 1.61 -6.44 16.64
C LYS A 51 0.69 -5.23 16.45
N VAL A 52 0.94 -4.42 15.42
CA VAL A 52 0.07 -3.26 15.12
C VAL A 52 -1.36 -3.70 14.79
N ARG A 53 -1.55 -4.74 13.97
CA ARG A 53 -2.89 -5.29 13.68
C ARG A 53 -3.61 -5.72 14.94
N ASP A 54 -2.92 -6.46 15.80
CA ASP A 54 -3.50 -6.96 17.04
C ASP A 54 -3.88 -5.79 17.97
N VAL A 55 -3.04 -4.76 18.09
CA VAL A 55 -3.36 -3.55 18.87
C VAL A 55 -4.52 -2.77 18.27
N MET A 56 -4.59 -2.61 16.95
CA MET A 56 -5.70 -1.92 16.29
C MET A 56 -7.05 -2.64 16.45
N ALA A 57 -7.04 -3.95 16.64
CA ALA A 57 -8.24 -4.76 16.92
C ALA A 57 -8.78 -4.59 18.35
N HIS A 58 -7.97 -4.12 19.30
CA HIS A 58 -8.43 -3.91 20.67
C HIS A 58 -9.42 -2.74 20.78
N GLU A 59 -10.43 -2.94 21.63
CA GLU A 59 -11.41 -1.92 21.95
C GLU A 59 -10.86 -0.94 23.00
N LYS A 60 -11.08 0.36 22.76
CA LYS A 60 -10.81 1.45 23.68
C LYS A 60 -12.11 2.03 24.19
N MET A 61 -12.14 2.37 25.47
CA MET A 61 -13.32 2.93 26.12
C MET A 61 -13.33 4.46 26.03
N PHE A 62 -14.42 5.02 25.54
CA PHE A 62 -14.72 6.44 25.49
C PHE A 62 -16.05 6.71 26.18
N GLY A 63 -16.01 6.85 27.50
CA GLY A 63 -17.21 6.91 28.33
C GLY A 63 -17.99 5.60 28.28
N PRO A 64 -19.29 5.59 27.88
CA PRO A 64 -20.07 4.36 27.76
C PRO A 64 -19.83 3.58 26.46
N ILE A 65 -19.08 4.15 25.51
CA ILE A 65 -18.89 3.58 24.17
C ILE A 65 -17.55 2.85 24.10
N ARG A 66 -17.54 1.67 23.47
CA ARG A 66 -16.32 0.94 23.10
C ARG A 66 -16.12 1.03 21.61
N LEU A 67 -14.91 1.38 21.19
CA LEU A 67 -14.55 1.52 19.78
C LEU A 67 -13.20 0.86 19.55
N ARG A 68 -13.06 0.12 18.45
CA ARG A 68 -11.78 -0.47 18.05
C ARG A 68 -10.79 0.65 17.69
N ALA A 69 -9.52 0.49 18.10
CA ALA A 69 -8.50 1.51 17.84
C ALA A 69 -8.30 1.79 16.35
N GLY A 70 -8.35 0.78 15.49
CA GLY A 70 -8.29 0.95 14.03
C GLY A 70 -9.43 1.80 13.46
N ASP A 71 -10.66 1.60 13.96
CA ASP A 71 -11.81 2.42 13.56
C ASP A 71 -11.66 3.88 14.01
N ILE A 72 -11.09 4.11 15.19
CA ILE A 72 -10.82 5.47 15.68
C ILE A 72 -9.77 6.16 14.80
N LEU A 73 -8.65 5.49 14.50
CA LEU A 73 -7.59 6.04 13.67
C LEU A 73 -8.07 6.36 12.25
N ALA A 74 -9.00 5.57 11.73
CA ALA A 74 -9.64 5.78 10.43
C ALA A 74 -10.86 6.74 10.46
N SER A 75 -11.21 7.28 11.63
CA SER A 75 -12.39 8.14 11.80
C SER A 75 -12.09 9.62 11.57
N ARG A 76 -13.16 10.44 11.50
CA ARG A 76 -13.06 11.91 11.45
C ARG A 76 -12.94 12.58 12.82
N ASP A 77 -13.00 11.81 13.90
CA ASP A 77 -13.03 12.32 15.26
C ASP A 77 -11.60 12.60 15.75
N GLU A 78 -11.09 13.79 15.43
CA GLU A 78 -9.74 14.23 15.81
C GLU A 78 -9.50 14.21 17.33
N ALA A 79 -10.55 14.39 18.14
CA ALA A 79 -10.42 14.32 19.59
C ALA A 79 -10.13 12.88 20.03
N LYS A 80 -10.86 11.89 19.51
CA LYS A 80 -10.60 10.47 19.80
C LYS A 80 -9.28 10.00 19.20
N ARG A 81 -8.93 10.42 17.98
CA ARG A 81 -7.62 10.12 17.38
C ARG A 81 -6.48 10.62 18.24
N ARG A 82 -6.56 11.86 18.74
CA ARG A 82 -5.57 12.44 19.65
C ARG A 82 -5.50 11.69 20.98
N ALA A 83 -6.64 11.27 21.53
CA ALA A 83 -6.71 10.50 22.78
C ALA A 83 -6.04 9.11 22.64
N VAL A 84 -6.36 8.36 21.58
CA VAL A 84 -5.75 7.05 21.29
C VAL A 84 -4.23 7.15 21.07
N MET A 85 -3.74 8.31 20.68
CA MET A 85 -2.32 8.59 20.45
C MET A 85 -1.67 9.40 21.57
N GLY A 86 -2.41 9.70 22.64
CA GLY A 86 -1.90 10.44 23.79
C GLY A 86 -1.02 9.54 24.65
N ARG A 87 0.16 10.01 25.08
CA ARG A 87 1.06 9.17 25.90
C ARG A 87 0.53 8.85 27.30
N ILE A 88 -0.32 9.72 27.84
CA ILE A 88 -0.80 9.66 29.22
C ILE A 88 -2.26 9.20 29.27
N ASP A 89 -2.90 9.03 28.10
CA ASP A 89 -4.31 8.63 28.03
C ASP A 89 -4.48 7.13 28.31
N GLN A 90 -5.53 6.76 29.05
CA GLN A 90 -5.88 5.35 29.28
C GLN A 90 -6.32 4.64 27.99
N ALA A 91 -6.87 5.39 27.04
CA ALA A 91 -7.24 4.87 25.72
C ALA A 91 -6.05 4.75 24.76
N SER A 92 -4.84 5.10 25.20
CA SER A 92 -3.65 5.08 24.36
C SER A 92 -3.35 3.68 23.83
N ILE A 93 -3.00 3.59 22.55
CA ILE A 93 -2.40 2.37 21.99
C ILE A 93 -0.87 2.36 22.16
N LEU A 94 -0.27 3.48 22.55
CA LEU A 94 1.20 3.59 22.61
C LEU A 94 1.82 2.72 23.68
N ASN A 95 1.14 2.56 24.81
CA ASN A 95 1.61 1.71 25.91
C ASN A 95 1.50 0.21 25.56
N GLU A 96 0.66 -0.14 24.59
CA GLU A 96 0.51 -1.51 24.07
C GLU A 96 1.50 -1.77 22.92
N LEU A 97 1.80 -0.73 22.12
CA LEU A 97 2.80 -0.79 21.06
C LEU A 97 4.23 -0.69 21.58
N VAL A 98 4.47 -0.07 22.74
CA VAL A 98 5.78 0.02 23.36
C VAL A 98 5.63 -0.48 24.78
N PRO A 99 5.86 -1.78 25.05
CA PRO A 99 5.71 -2.30 26.40
C PRO A 99 6.67 -1.56 27.33
N GLU A 100 6.14 -1.06 28.45
CA GLU A 100 6.95 -0.41 29.48
C GLU A 100 8.11 -1.33 29.89
N GLN A 101 9.29 -0.73 30.13
CA GLN A 101 10.44 -1.47 30.65
C GLN A 101 10.03 -2.08 32.00
N GLU A 102 9.78 -3.39 32.04
CA GLU A 102 9.53 -4.07 33.32
C GLU A 102 10.76 -3.88 34.22
N GLU A 103 10.58 -3.17 35.34
CA GLU A 103 11.50 -3.23 36.46
C GLU A 103 11.57 -4.68 36.93
N SER A 104 12.67 -5.34 36.54
CA SER A 104 13.30 -6.51 37.18
C SER A 104 12.47 -7.25 38.24
N ALA A 105 11.37 -7.89 37.84
CA ALA A 105 10.67 -8.84 38.69
C ALA A 105 11.42 -10.18 38.65
N GLU A 106 12.14 -10.48 39.74
CA GLU A 106 12.67 -11.80 40.14
C GLU A 106 13.06 -12.76 39.00
N ARG A 107 14.28 -12.59 38.47
CA ARG A 107 14.91 -13.58 37.58
C ARG A 107 15.07 -14.90 38.34
N ARG A 108 14.22 -15.90 38.08
CA ARG A 108 14.48 -17.28 38.48
C ARG A 108 15.72 -17.78 37.72
N PRO A 109 16.76 -18.32 38.38
CA PRO A 109 17.93 -18.85 37.70
C PRO A 109 17.52 -19.93 36.69
N GLY A 110 17.89 -19.76 35.42
CA GLY A 110 17.67 -20.77 34.37
C GLY A 110 16.40 -20.62 33.52
N MET A 111 15.54 -19.62 33.73
CA MET A 111 14.42 -19.32 32.83
C MET A 111 14.56 -17.93 32.20
N VAL A 112 14.65 -17.89 30.87
CA VAL A 112 14.45 -16.65 30.11
C VAL A 112 12.95 -16.40 30.06
N ALA A 113 12.45 -15.45 30.84
CA ALA A 113 11.07 -15.00 30.74
C ALA A 113 10.90 -14.16 29.47
N VAL A 114 10.66 -14.81 28.33
CA VAL A 114 10.32 -14.12 27.08
C VAL A 114 8.88 -13.65 27.15
N ARG A 115 8.67 -12.35 27.40
CA ARG A 115 7.32 -11.74 27.53
C ARG A 115 7.00 -10.72 26.44
N ASN A 116 8.01 -10.27 25.69
CA ASN A 116 7.86 -9.33 24.58
C ASN A 116 8.96 -9.57 23.53
N MET A 117 8.83 -8.95 22.36
CA MET A 117 9.80 -9.09 21.26
C MET A 117 11.21 -8.67 21.67
N ARG A 118 11.34 -7.57 22.42
CA ARG A 118 12.65 -7.12 22.91
C ARG A 118 13.34 -8.21 23.74
N ALA A 119 12.64 -8.83 24.69
CA ALA A 119 13.15 -9.90 25.52
C ALA A 119 13.50 -11.15 24.68
N LEU A 120 12.68 -11.48 23.68
CA LEU A 120 12.93 -12.60 22.75
C LEU A 120 14.25 -12.38 22.00
N TYR A 121 14.38 -11.26 21.29
CA TYR A 121 15.56 -10.99 20.46
C TYR A 121 16.81 -10.74 21.30
N THR A 122 16.68 -10.09 22.46
CA THR A 122 17.81 -9.89 23.40
C THR A 122 18.34 -11.20 23.95
N ALA A 123 17.47 -12.21 24.13
CA ALA A 123 17.87 -13.54 24.58
C ALA A 123 18.61 -14.33 23.49
N VAL A 124 18.31 -14.07 22.22
CA VAL A 124 19.03 -14.66 21.08
C VAL A 124 20.37 -13.95 20.85
N ASP A 125 20.34 -12.62 20.77
CA ASP A 125 21.53 -11.77 20.68
C ASP A 125 21.26 -10.44 21.43
N PRO A 126 22.00 -10.15 22.51
CA PRO A 126 21.86 -8.89 23.26
C PRO A 126 22.00 -7.62 22.41
N SER A 127 22.70 -7.70 21.27
CA SER A 127 22.89 -6.58 20.36
C SER A 127 21.62 -6.16 19.60
N LEU A 128 20.59 -7.01 19.61
CA LEU A 128 19.31 -6.77 18.93
C LEU A 128 18.30 -6.02 19.79
N GLY A 129 18.43 -6.07 21.12
CA GLY A 129 17.53 -5.35 22.03
C GLY A 129 17.34 -3.86 21.66
N PRO A 130 18.42 -3.09 21.44
CA PRO A 130 18.32 -1.70 20.99
C PRO A 130 17.69 -1.51 19.61
N VAL A 131 17.84 -2.47 18.70
CA VAL A 131 17.23 -2.43 17.36
C VAL A 131 15.71 -2.58 17.47
N ILE A 132 15.24 -3.51 18.30
CA ILE A 132 13.81 -3.69 18.57
C ILE A 132 13.23 -2.43 19.24
N GLU A 133 13.92 -1.88 20.23
CA GLU A 133 13.50 -0.64 20.90
C GLU A 133 13.39 0.54 19.93
N LEU A 134 14.36 0.68 19.02
CA LEU A 134 14.31 1.69 17.97
C LEU A 134 13.11 1.46 17.03
N SER A 135 12.82 0.22 16.66
CA SER A 135 11.66 -0.11 15.82
C SER A 135 10.33 0.16 16.52
N ASP A 136 10.24 -0.06 17.84
CA ASP A 136 9.05 0.29 18.63
C ASP A 136 8.86 1.82 18.70
N ILE A 137 9.94 2.60 18.78
CA ILE A 137 9.89 4.08 18.70
C ILE A 137 9.41 4.54 17.32
N TRP A 138 9.84 3.90 16.23
CA TRP A 138 9.36 4.23 14.89
C TRP A 138 7.85 4.02 14.74
N LEU A 139 7.29 2.95 15.35
CA LEU A 139 5.84 2.75 15.36
C LEU A 139 5.12 3.96 15.93
N TRP A 140 5.62 4.47 17.05
CA TRP A 140 5.05 5.63 17.71
C TRP A 140 5.11 6.89 16.83
N TRP A 141 6.23 7.12 16.14
CA TRP A 141 6.39 8.28 15.25
C TRP A 141 5.55 8.21 13.98
N ASP A 142 5.33 7.01 13.45
CA ASP A 142 4.88 6.83 12.07
C ASP A 142 3.41 6.40 11.94
N ILE A 143 2.81 5.78 12.96
CA ILE A 143 1.44 5.22 12.87
C ILE A 143 0.35 6.26 12.56
N LEU A 144 0.46 7.47 13.12
CA LEU A 144 -0.49 8.55 12.84
C LEU A 144 -0.37 9.09 11.43
N ASP A 145 0.86 9.18 10.94
CA ASP A 145 1.13 9.63 9.58
C ASP A 145 0.62 8.59 8.57
N ALA A 146 0.84 7.30 8.84
CA ALA A 146 0.29 6.22 8.03
C ALA A 146 -1.25 6.26 8.01
N ALA A 147 -1.87 6.50 9.16
CA ALA A 147 -3.32 6.67 9.24
C ALA A 147 -3.82 7.87 8.44
N ASP A 148 -3.13 9.02 8.49
CA ASP A 148 -3.50 10.19 7.68
C ASP A 148 -3.33 9.96 6.18
N VAL A 149 -2.25 9.30 5.75
CA VAL A 149 -2.06 8.95 4.34
C VAL A 149 -3.17 8.01 3.86
N TYR A 150 -3.50 6.97 4.63
CA TYR A 150 -4.62 6.08 4.33
C TYR A 150 -5.95 6.83 4.26
N ASN A 151 -6.27 7.64 5.29
CA ASN A 151 -7.52 8.40 5.36
C ASN A 151 -7.64 9.39 4.20
N PHE A 152 -6.53 10.01 3.79
CA PHE A 152 -6.49 10.90 2.64
C PHE A 152 -6.83 10.15 1.34
N GLN A 153 -6.27 8.95 1.13
CA GLN A 153 -6.57 8.13 -0.04
C GLN A 153 -8.03 7.66 -0.08
N GLU A 154 -8.59 7.23 1.06
CA GLU A 154 -10.00 6.84 1.15
C GLU A 154 -10.92 8.04 0.94
N GLN A 155 -10.56 9.20 1.47
CA GLN A 155 -11.32 10.43 1.29
C GLN A 155 -11.34 10.88 -0.17
N LYS A 156 -10.23 10.72 -0.91
CA LYS A 156 -10.21 10.93 -2.37
C LYS A 156 -11.19 10.02 -3.10
N LYS A 157 -11.16 8.71 -2.81
CA LYS A 157 -12.10 7.74 -3.39
C LYS A 157 -13.56 8.10 -3.08
N LEU A 158 -13.82 8.59 -1.86
CA LEU A 158 -15.14 9.05 -1.47
C LEU A 158 -15.59 10.28 -2.27
N ILE A 159 -14.71 11.28 -2.44
CA ILE A 159 -14.99 12.47 -3.26
C ILE A 159 -15.32 12.05 -4.70
N ASP A 160 -14.48 11.21 -5.32
CA ASP A 160 -14.70 10.74 -6.69
C ASP A 160 -16.03 10.00 -6.84
N ARG A 161 -16.35 9.15 -5.86
CA ARG A 161 -17.63 8.45 -5.79
C ARG A 161 -18.80 9.43 -5.67
N ARG A 162 -18.71 10.42 -4.78
CA ARG A 162 -19.75 11.45 -4.57
C ARG A 162 -19.90 12.41 -5.75
N ARG A 163 -18.94 12.47 -6.68
CA ARG A 163 -19.10 13.20 -7.94
C ARG A 163 -19.93 12.44 -8.96
N GLY A 164 -19.77 11.12 -9.04
CA GLY A 164 -20.44 10.28 -10.04
C GLY A 164 -21.79 9.69 -9.61
N GLU A 165 -22.02 9.50 -8.31
CA GLU A 165 -23.22 8.81 -7.82
C GLU A 165 -24.46 9.73 -7.71
N GLU A 166 -25.65 9.15 -7.79
CA GLU A 166 -26.88 9.84 -7.43
C GLU A 166 -26.93 10.10 -5.92
N ILE A 167 -27.33 11.30 -5.52
CA ILE A 167 -27.41 11.68 -4.10
C ILE A 167 -28.72 11.14 -3.54
N THR A 168 -28.65 9.96 -2.93
CA THR A 168 -29.78 9.30 -2.30
C THR A 168 -30.19 9.97 -0.99
N LYS A 169 -31.38 9.65 -0.48
CA LYS A 169 -31.87 10.17 0.80
C LYS A 169 -30.96 9.82 1.99
N SER A 170 -30.39 8.61 2.01
CA SER A 170 -29.46 8.22 3.08
C SER A 170 -28.18 9.07 3.08
N ILE A 171 -27.72 9.47 1.90
CA ILE A 171 -26.57 10.38 1.75
C ILE A 171 -26.96 11.79 2.25
N GLN A 172 -28.14 12.30 1.88
CA GLN A 172 -28.66 13.56 2.39
C GLN A 172 -28.73 13.55 3.93
N ASP A 173 -29.41 12.55 4.51
CA ASP A 173 -29.60 12.42 5.96
C ASP A 173 -28.26 12.40 6.71
N PHE A 174 -27.25 11.70 6.17
CA PHE A 174 -25.90 11.69 6.71
C PHE A 174 -25.26 13.09 6.73
N TYR A 175 -25.30 13.84 5.61
CA TYR A 175 -24.68 15.17 5.56
C TYR A 175 -25.47 16.23 6.33
N HIS A 176 -26.79 16.12 6.43
CA HIS A 176 -27.57 16.95 7.35
C HIS A 176 -27.08 16.81 8.79
N GLN A 177 -26.87 15.57 9.23
CA GLN A 177 -26.34 15.30 10.56
C GLN A 177 -24.90 15.79 10.71
N ALA A 178 -24.03 15.50 9.73
CA ALA A 178 -22.60 15.81 9.78
C ALA A 178 -22.29 17.31 9.68
N MET A 179 -23.10 18.06 8.94
CA MET A 179 -22.99 19.52 8.78
C MET A 179 -23.85 20.28 9.80
N HIS A 180 -24.56 19.58 10.69
CA HIS A 180 -25.47 20.15 11.69
C HIS A 180 -26.58 21.06 11.10
N ILE A 181 -27.08 20.69 9.92
CA ILE A 181 -28.12 21.41 9.18
C ILE A 181 -29.49 20.95 9.70
N ARG A 182 -30.30 21.90 10.19
CA ARG A 182 -31.56 21.62 10.91
C ARG A 182 -32.80 21.71 10.03
N ASP A 183 -32.70 22.30 8.86
CA ASP A 183 -33.76 22.42 7.88
C ASP A 183 -33.81 21.21 6.94
N GLU A 184 -34.99 20.90 6.41
CA GLU A 184 -35.24 19.76 5.49
C GLU A 184 -34.88 20.09 4.03
N ARG A 185 -34.04 21.11 3.79
CA ARG A 185 -33.65 21.50 2.43
C ARG A 185 -32.78 20.40 1.81
N LEU A 186 -32.91 20.15 0.52
CA LEU A 186 -32.00 19.23 -0.17
C LEU A 186 -30.64 19.90 -0.32
N LEU A 187 -29.58 19.21 0.10
CA LEU A 187 -28.21 19.68 -0.07
C LEU A 187 -27.80 19.54 -1.52
N GLU A 188 -27.18 20.59 -2.06
CA GLU A 188 -26.59 20.55 -3.38
C GLU A 188 -25.33 19.67 -3.35
N ARG A 189 -25.04 19.00 -4.49
CA ARG A 189 -23.83 18.20 -4.64
C ARG A 189 -22.57 19.00 -4.26
N GLN A 190 -22.54 20.28 -4.63
CA GLN A 190 -21.43 21.16 -4.36
C GLN A 190 -21.19 21.39 -2.86
N GLU A 191 -22.25 21.45 -2.05
CA GLU A 191 -22.13 21.59 -0.59
C GLU A 191 -21.55 20.34 0.05
N ILE A 192 -22.04 19.17 -0.39
CA ILE A 192 -21.53 17.86 0.03
C ILE A 192 -20.06 17.73 -0.33
N LEU A 193 -19.70 18.01 -1.58
CA LEU A 193 -18.31 17.93 -2.04
C LEU A 193 -17.42 18.95 -1.34
N GLY A 194 -17.92 20.16 -1.07
CA GLY A 194 -17.22 21.18 -0.30
C GLY A 194 -16.91 20.73 1.12
N TYR A 195 -17.87 20.08 1.79
CA TYR A 195 -17.66 19.47 3.10
C TYR A 195 -16.60 18.36 3.05
N GLU A 196 -16.67 17.48 2.05
CA GLU A 196 -15.70 16.39 1.91
C GLU A 196 -14.29 16.88 1.56
N PHE A 197 -14.19 17.94 0.76
CA PHE A 197 -12.93 18.59 0.46
C PHE A 197 -12.34 19.29 1.68
N ALA A 198 -13.15 19.97 2.49
CA ALA A 198 -12.68 20.60 3.73
C ALA A 198 -12.08 19.57 4.70
N TYR A 199 -12.68 18.37 4.78
CA TYR A 199 -12.11 17.28 5.56
C TYR A 199 -10.80 16.76 4.95
N LEU A 200 -10.73 16.57 3.64
CA LEU A 200 -9.48 16.19 2.94
C LEU A 200 -8.34 17.20 3.22
N GLU A 201 -8.65 18.49 3.19
CA GLU A 201 -7.72 19.57 3.52
C GLU A 201 -7.27 19.52 4.98
N SER A 202 -8.17 19.20 5.91
CA SER A 202 -7.82 19.05 7.33
C SER A 202 -6.81 17.93 7.56
N ILE A 203 -6.97 16.77 6.90
CA ILE A 203 -6.03 15.64 7.00
C ILE A 203 -4.64 16.08 6.53
N TRP A 204 -4.55 16.69 5.35
CA TRP A 204 -3.27 17.18 4.82
C TRP A 204 -2.61 18.20 5.75
N ARG A 205 -3.39 19.14 6.28
CA ARG A 205 -2.88 20.20 7.16
C ARG A 205 -2.33 19.61 8.45
N SER A 206 -3.06 18.71 9.10
CA SER A 206 -2.61 18.01 10.31
C SER A 206 -1.37 17.14 10.06
N PHE A 207 -1.28 16.48 8.89
CA PHE A 207 -0.09 15.74 8.49
C PHE A 207 1.14 16.65 8.39
N MET A 208 1.02 17.79 7.70
CA MET A 208 2.12 18.74 7.51
C MET A 208 2.52 19.47 8.80
N GLU A 209 1.56 19.81 9.66
CA GLU A 209 1.82 20.44 10.96
C GLU A 209 2.74 19.56 11.81
N ARG A 210 2.50 18.25 11.87
CA ARG A 210 3.39 17.33 12.61
C ARG A 210 4.80 17.27 12.02
N ARG A 211 4.96 17.38 10.70
CA ARG A 211 6.29 17.38 10.06
C ARG A 211 7.07 18.66 10.36
N ALA A 212 6.39 19.78 10.57
CA ALA A 212 7.05 21.03 10.96
C ALA A 212 7.67 20.95 12.37
N GLU A 213 7.17 20.03 13.21
CA GLU A 213 7.66 19.77 14.57
C GLU A 213 8.70 18.64 14.64
N ASP A 214 8.98 17.96 13.52
CA ASP A 214 9.95 16.85 13.50
C ASP A 214 11.39 17.34 13.74
N GLU A 215 12.10 16.59 14.57
CA GLU A 215 13.55 16.70 14.67
C GLU A 215 14.26 15.90 13.56
N SER A 216 15.52 16.25 13.27
CA SER A 216 16.27 15.66 12.15
C SER A 216 16.43 14.14 12.21
N PHE A 217 16.43 13.55 13.42
CA PHE A 217 16.52 12.09 13.61
C PHE A 217 15.17 11.37 13.40
N MET A 218 14.05 12.10 13.33
CA MET A 218 12.72 11.53 13.09
C MET A 218 12.44 11.36 11.59
N LEU A 219 13.20 12.05 10.73
CA LEU A 219 13.01 12.05 9.29
C LEU A 219 13.13 10.65 8.67
N VAL A 220 12.29 10.38 7.66
CA VAL A 220 12.37 9.16 6.85
C VAL A 220 13.15 9.49 5.57
N ILE A 221 14.46 9.29 5.62
CA ILE A 221 15.36 9.56 4.48
C ILE A 221 15.30 8.46 3.42
N LYS A 222 14.67 8.74 2.27
CA LYS A 222 14.66 7.84 1.11
C LYS A 222 15.71 8.27 0.08
N ARG A 223 16.19 7.30 -0.70
CA ARG A 223 16.95 7.51 -1.94
C ARG A 223 16.38 6.57 -2.99
N ASP A 224 15.89 7.11 -4.09
CA ASP A 224 15.36 6.31 -5.19
C ASP A 224 16.49 5.92 -6.15
N PRO A 225 16.44 4.75 -6.80
CA PRO A 225 17.52 4.34 -7.68
C PRO A 225 17.69 5.24 -8.92
N VAL A 226 18.92 5.69 -9.20
CA VAL A 226 19.32 6.40 -10.42
C VAL A 226 19.39 5.40 -11.57
N GLY A 227 18.55 5.60 -12.58
CA GLY A 227 18.53 4.75 -13.79
C GLY A 227 17.63 3.52 -13.69
N GLY A 228 16.83 3.39 -12.63
CA GLY A 228 15.92 2.25 -12.41
C GLY A 228 16.63 0.98 -11.94
N ASP A 229 15.85 -0.01 -11.49
CA ASP A 229 16.34 -1.30 -10.98
C ASP A 229 17.12 -2.12 -12.03
N ASP A 230 16.97 -1.77 -13.30
CA ASP A 230 17.53 -2.51 -14.43
C ASP A 230 19.07 -2.46 -14.48
N THR A 231 19.71 -1.39 -14.00
CA THR A 231 21.18 -1.25 -14.10
C THR A 231 21.95 -2.25 -13.24
N VAL A 232 21.49 -2.53 -12.02
CA VAL A 232 22.09 -3.54 -11.14
C VAL A 232 21.71 -4.94 -11.60
N ASN A 233 20.46 -5.14 -12.03
CA ASN A 233 20.01 -6.41 -12.59
C ASN A 233 20.80 -6.77 -13.86
N ASP A 234 21.11 -5.81 -14.73
CA ASP A 234 21.94 -5.99 -15.92
C ASP A 234 23.36 -6.39 -15.55
N LEU A 235 23.94 -5.77 -14.51
CA LEU A 235 25.27 -6.16 -13.98
C LEU A 235 25.26 -7.58 -13.39
N ILE A 236 24.21 -7.96 -12.66
CA ILE A 236 24.04 -9.32 -12.13
C ILE A 236 23.89 -10.34 -13.26
N LEU A 237 23.05 -10.04 -14.26
CA LEU A 237 22.84 -10.89 -15.42
C LEU A 237 24.13 -11.03 -16.24
N ALA A 238 24.86 -9.94 -16.48
CA ALA A 238 26.16 -9.98 -17.14
C ALA A 238 27.16 -10.84 -16.36
N LEU A 239 27.29 -10.63 -15.05
CA LEU A 239 28.17 -11.41 -14.19
C LEU A 239 27.82 -12.90 -14.22
N SER A 240 26.53 -13.26 -14.17
CA SER A 240 26.07 -14.65 -14.23
C SER A 240 26.44 -15.34 -15.55
N ARG A 241 26.36 -14.62 -16.68
CA ARG A 241 26.75 -15.11 -18.01
C ARG A 241 28.24 -15.42 -18.06
N HIS A 242 29.07 -14.51 -17.54
CA HIS A 242 30.53 -14.69 -17.51
C HIS A 242 30.96 -15.82 -16.56
N ILE A 243 30.34 -15.95 -15.37
CA ILE A 243 30.59 -17.08 -14.47
C ILE A 243 30.25 -18.42 -15.15
N SER A 244 29.11 -18.47 -15.85
CA SER A 244 28.67 -19.68 -16.57
C SER A 244 29.60 -20.01 -17.74
N ALA A 245 30.05 -19.00 -18.50
CA ALA A 245 31.01 -19.17 -19.59
C ALA A 245 32.36 -19.68 -19.07
N ARG A 246 32.85 -19.12 -17.98
CA ARG A 246 34.09 -19.55 -17.30
C ARG A 246 33.99 -20.99 -16.79
N GLN A 247 32.86 -21.39 -16.21
CA GLN A 247 32.61 -22.76 -15.79
C GLN A 247 32.63 -23.75 -16.96
N ARG A 248 31.96 -23.41 -18.08
CA ARG A 248 31.96 -24.25 -19.29
C ARG A 248 33.36 -24.42 -19.87
N LEU A 249 34.11 -23.31 -20.01
CA LEU A 249 35.49 -23.35 -20.49
C LEU A 249 36.42 -24.19 -19.61
N SER A 250 36.18 -24.20 -18.29
CA SER A 250 36.96 -25.01 -17.34
C SER A 250 36.59 -26.50 -17.36
N GLN A 251 35.34 -26.84 -17.68
CA GLN A 251 34.87 -28.24 -17.69
C GLN A 251 35.13 -28.93 -19.03
N GLU A 252 35.00 -28.20 -20.14
CA GLU A 252 35.14 -28.76 -21.48
C GLU A 252 36.61 -28.85 -21.95
N GLY A 253 37.53 -28.16 -21.28
CA GLY A 253 38.98 -28.29 -21.46
C GLY A 253 39.53 -27.84 -22.82
N GLY A 254 38.66 -27.50 -23.79
CA GLY A 254 39.00 -27.03 -25.12
C GLY A 254 38.03 -25.96 -25.62
N LEU A 255 38.50 -25.10 -26.53
CA LEU A 255 37.66 -24.11 -27.21
C LEU A 255 37.08 -24.74 -28.48
N ASP A 256 35.76 -24.81 -28.59
CA ASP A 256 35.11 -25.10 -29.87
C ASP A 256 35.40 -23.98 -30.90
N ASP A 257 35.22 -24.23 -32.19
CA ASP A 257 35.57 -23.26 -33.24
C ASP A 257 34.71 -21.98 -33.16
N ARG A 258 33.51 -22.06 -32.56
CA ARG A 258 32.60 -20.94 -32.38
C ARG A 258 33.06 -20.01 -31.27
N LEU A 259 33.41 -20.53 -30.10
CA LEU A 259 33.97 -19.78 -28.97
C LEU A 259 35.36 -19.26 -29.31
N ARG A 260 36.17 -20.04 -30.05
CA ARG A 260 37.48 -19.58 -30.53
C ARG A 260 37.34 -18.34 -31.43
N GLY A 261 36.38 -18.36 -32.36
CA GLY A 261 36.06 -17.20 -33.20
C GLY A 261 35.51 -16.00 -32.42
N TYR A 262 34.70 -16.25 -31.39
CA TYR A 262 34.17 -15.20 -30.50
C TYR A 262 35.30 -14.51 -29.71
N TYR A 263 36.11 -15.27 -28.98
CA TYR A 263 37.19 -14.72 -28.15
C TYR A 263 38.34 -14.16 -28.98
N ALA A 264 38.65 -14.71 -30.16
CA ALA A 264 39.66 -14.13 -31.05
C ALA A 264 39.27 -12.72 -31.51
N LYS A 265 37.98 -12.49 -31.81
CA LYS A 265 37.46 -11.14 -32.13
C LYS A 265 37.48 -10.23 -30.91
N LEU A 266 37.05 -10.73 -29.75
CA LEU A 266 36.94 -9.95 -28.52
C LEU A 266 38.32 -9.48 -28.01
N LEU A 267 39.32 -10.38 -28.06
CA LEU A 267 40.70 -10.13 -27.63
C LEU A 267 41.59 -9.54 -28.73
N LYS A 268 41.04 -9.30 -29.93
CA LYS A 268 41.74 -8.77 -31.11
C LYS A 268 42.99 -9.59 -31.48
N PHE A 269 42.85 -10.92 -31.52
CA PHE A 269 43.88 -11.82 -32.03
C PHE A 269 43.78 -11.94 -33.56
N ASP A 270 44.89 -11.67 -34.25
CA ASP A 270 44.98 -11.83 -35.71
C ASP A 270 44.96 -13.30 -36.15
N ASP A 271 45.28 -14.22 -35.25
CA ASP A 271 45.35 -15.66 -35.50
C ASP A 271 44.58 -16.43 -34.43
N ALA A 272 43.35 -16.85 -34.78
CA ALA A 272 42.46 -17.56 -33.88
C ALA A 272 43.01 -18.92 -33.43
N ALA A 273 43.92 -19.54 -34.19
CA ALA A 273 44.51 -20.84 -33.86
C ALA A 273 45.48 -20.77 -32.67
N LYS A 274 45.96 -19.57 -32.32
CA LYS A 274 46.86 -19.33 -31.17
C LYS A 274 46.13 -19.05 -29.87
N LEU A 275 44.80 -19.04 -29.89
CA LEU A 275 43.98 -18.79 -28.70
C LEU A 275 43.86 -20.08 -27.87
N THR A 276 44.40 -20.06 -26.65
CA THR A 276 44.29 -21.17 -25.69
C THR A 276 43.08 -21.00 -24.78
N ALA A 277 42.55 -22.12 -24.27
CA ALA A 277 41.45 -22.11 -23.29
C ALA A 277 41.85 -21.32 -22.03
N GLU A 278 43.11 -21.41 -21.60
CA GLU A 278 43.67 -20.63 -20.49
C GLU A 278 43.54 -19.12 -20.70
N ARG A 279 43.76 -18.63 -21.92
CA ARG A 279 43.63 -17.19 -22.23
C ARG A 279 42.17 -16.72 -22.25
N ALA A 280 41.26 -17.57 -22.74
CA ALA A 280 39.83 -17.29 -22.65
C ALA A 280 39.36 -17.28 -21.19
N ILE A 281 39.80 -18.25 -20.38
CA ILE A 281 39.52 -18.29 -18.94
C ILE A 281 40.09 -17.05 -18.23
N ALA A 282 41.32 -16.63 -18.53
CA ALA A 282 41.93 -15.44 -17.94
C ALA A 282 41.16 -14.15 -18.29
N HIS A 283 40.62 -14.05 -19.51
CA HIS A 283 39.74 -12.96 -19.90
C HIS A 283 38.44 -12.96 -19.11
N GLU A 284 37.79 -14.12 -18.98
CA GLU A 284 36.57 -14.26 -18.18
C GLU A 284 36.82 -13.94 -16.71
N ASP A 285 37.92 -14.42 -16.11
CA ASP A 285 38.29 -14.13 -14.73
C ASP A 285 38.52 -12.61 -14.52
N LEU A 286 39.21 -11.92 -15.44
CA LEU A 286 39.38 -10.47 -15.39
C LEU A 286 38.05 -9.71 -15.52
N THR A 287 37.17 -10.18 -16.40
CA THR A 287 35.84 -9.58 -16.61
C THR A 287 34.95 -9.78 -15.40
N ILE A 288 34.97 -10.97 -14.79
CA ILE A 288 34.27 -11.30 -13.54
C ILE A 288 34.78 -10.39 -12.41
N ILE A 289 36.10 -10.21 -12.27
CA ILE A 289 36.67 -9.32 -11.24
C ILE A 289 36.18 -7.88 -11.44
N ARG A 290 36.22 -7.36 -12.67
CA ARG A 290 35.71 -6.02 -12.98
C ARG A 290 34.23 -5.88 -12.69
N LEU A 291 33.40 -6.79 -13.18
CA LEU A 291 31.96 -6.76 -12.94
C LEU A 291 31.62 -6.92 -11.46
N ARG A 292 32.38 -7.71 -10.69
CA ARG A 292 32.22 -7.80 -9.23
C ARG A 292 32.59 -6.50 -8.55
N GLU A 293 33.66 -5.82 -8.99
CA GLU A 293 34.05 -4.54 -8.45
C GLU A 293 33.05 -3.43 -8.83
N ASP A 294 32.57 -3.40 -10.07
CA ASP A 294 31.54 -2.46 -10.52
C ASP A 294 30.21 -2.68 -9.80
N LEU A 295 29.80 -3.94 -9.61
CA LEU A 295 28.63 -4.31 -8.81
C LEU A 295 28.82 -3.91 -7.34
N ARG A 296 29.99 -4.21 -6.76
CA ARG A 296 30.34 -3.83 -5.40
C ARG A 296 30.34 -2.32 -5.24
N MET A 297 30.95 -1.57 -6.16
CA MET A 297 30.95 -0.10 -6.11
C MET A 297 29.55 0.47 -6.33
N GLY A 298 28.75 -0.10 -7.21
CA GLY A 298 27.35 0.27 -7.41
C GLY A 298 26.52 0.09 -6.13
N LEU A 299 26.73 -1.03 -5.44
CA LEU A 299 26.05 -1.36 -4.18
C LEU A 299 26.60 -0.57 -2.98
N GLU A 300 27.93 -0.40 -2.85
CA GLU A 300 28.60 0.24 -1.70
C GLU A 300 28.60 1.78 -1.78
N ARG A 301 28.79 2.36 -2.98
CA ARG A 301 28.91 3.83 -3.11
C ARG A 301 27.57 4.54 -3.22
N GLY A 302 26.46 3.81 -3.33
CA GLY A 302 25.15 4.41 -3.57
C GLY A 302 25.11 5.22 -4.87
N THR A 303 25.99 4.97 -5.83
CA THR A 303 25.93 5.59 -7.18
C THR A 303 24.71 5.14 -7.97
N VAL A 304 24.10 4.04 -7.55
CA VAL A 304 22.79 3.58 -8.03
C VAL A 304 21.66 4.30 -7.29
N LEU A 305 21.90 5.06 -6.22
CA LEU A 305 20.87 5.73 -5.43
C LEU A 305 20.95 7.25 -5.61
N GLY A 306 19.81 7.88 -5.82
CA GLY A 306 19.67 9.31 -6.07
C GLY A 306 19.90 10.14 -4.82
N GLU A 307 19.64 11.43 -4.95
CA GLU A 307 19.74 12.36 -3.83
C GLU A 307 18.83 11.94 -2.67
N ALA A 308 19.33 12.16 -1.46
CA ALA A 308 18.57 11.89 -0.25
C ALA A 308 17.48 12.94 -0.08
N TYR A 309 16.26 12.50 0.21
CA TYR A 309 15.14 13.40 0.50
C TYR A 309 14.30 12.87 1.66
N ASP A 310 13.53 13.78 2.28
CA ASP A 310 12.54 13.41 3.28
C ASP A 310 11.29 12.84 2.59
N TYR A 311 11.09 11.54 2.78
CA TYR A 311 9.99 10.80 2.17
C TYR A 311 8.62 11.29 2.64
N LYS A 312 8.48 11.65 3.92
CA LYS A 312 7.18 12.12 4.44
C LYS A 312 6.86 13.51 3.91
N ALA A 313 7.85 14.40 3.80
CA ALA A 313 7.67 15.68 3.12
C ALA A 313 7.24 15.50 1.66
N ALA A 314 7.90 14.61 0.91
CA ALA A 314 7.53 14.31 -0.47
C ALA A 314 6.11 13.73 -0.61
N GLN A 315 5.65 12.92 0.35
CA GLN A 315 4.26 12.48 0.42
C GLN A 315 3.30 13.64 0.69
N GLY A 316 3.64 14.55 1.61
CA GLY A 316 2.87 15.77 1.88
C GLY A 316 2.73 16.66 0.64
N ASP A 317 3.80 16.81 -0.15
CA ASP A 317 3.77 17.53 -1.43
C ASP A 317 2.92 16.82 -2.49
N LYS A 318 2.90 15.48 -2.49
CA LYS A 318 2.00 14.71 -3.35
C LYS A 318 0.54 14.91 -2.94
N MET A 319 0.22 14.83 -1.65
CA MET A 319 -1.12 15.09 -1.12
C MET A 319 -1.58 16.52 -1.46
N LYS A 320 -0.69 17.51 -1.35
CA LYS A 320 -0.97 18.90 -1.74
C LYS A 320 -1.33 19.02 -3.22
N ARG A 321 -0.55 18.38 -4.11
CA ARG A 321 -0.86 18.37 -5.56
C ARG A 321 -2.21 17.74 -5.86
N ASP A 322 -2.54 16.64 -5.18
CA ASP A 322 -3.86 16.01 -5.29
C ASP A 322 -4.97 16.96 -4.79
N LEU A 323 -4.75 17.65 -3.67
CA LEU A 323 -5.71 18.61 -3.12
C LEU A 323 -5.93 19.80 -4.06
N ASP A 324 -4.87 20.37 -4.63
CA ASP A 324 -4.97 21.46 -5.60
C ASP A 324 -5.74 21.01 -6.85
N HIS A 325 -5.52 19.77 -7.31
CA HIS A 325 -6.30 19.17 -8.40
C HIS A 325 -7.80 19.08 -8.07
N TYR A 326 -8.18 18.60 -6.87
CA TYR A 326 -9.60 18.58 -6.47
C TYR A 326 -10.19 19.98 -6.31
N ARG A 327 -9.40 20.95 -5.85
CA ARG A 327 -9.83 22.36 -5.73
C ARG A 327 -10.19 22.96 -7.09
N GLU A 328 -9.37 22.70 -8.10
CA GLU A 328 -9.64 23.11 -9.49
C GLU A 328 -10.91 22.44 -10.02
N LEU A 329 -11.10 21.14 -9.77
CA LEU A 329 -12.27 20.40 -10.20
C LEU A 329 -13.58 20.88 -9.54
N LEU A 330 -13.53 21.35 -8.30
CA LEU A 330 -14.69 21.94 -7.62
C LEU A 330 -14.99 23.37 -8.09
N SER A 331 -13.96 24.08 -8.56
CA SER A 331 -14.10 25.46 -9.06
C SER A 331 -14.55 25.51 -10.53
N ALA A 332 -14.39 24.41 -11.26
CA ALA A 332 -14.84 24.29 -12.64
C ALA A 332 -16.39 24.21 -12.70
N PRO A 333 -17.06 25.03 -13.55
CA PRO A 333 -18.50 24.88 -13.76
C PRO A 333 -18.78 23.46 -14.30
N GLU A 334 -19.83 22.81 -13.79
CA GLU A 334 -20.19 21.46 -14.23
C GLU A 334 -20.23 21.44 -15.78
N PRO A 335 -19.60 20.45 -16.44
CA PRO A 335 -19.85 20.23 -17.85
C PRO A 335 -21.35 19.99 -17.97
N THR A 336 -22.03 20.87 -18.70
CA THR A 336 -23.45 20.75 -19.00
C THR A 336 -23.62 19.43 -19.73
N VAL A 337 -23.97 18.38 -18.99
CA VAL A 337 -24.37 17.11 -19.59
C VAL A 337 -25.65 17.47 -20.33
N ALA A 338 -25.54 17.65 -21.63
CA ALA A 338 -26.69 17.82 -22.50
C ALA A 338 -27.62 16.65 -22.20
N LYS A 339 -28.74 16.93 -21.54
CA LYS A 339 -29.84 15.98 -21.39
C LYS A 339 -30.10 15.46 -22.79
N THR A 340 -29.76 14.19 -23.03
CA THR A 340 -30.12 13.49 -24.25
C THR A 340 -31.64 13.60 -24.36
N VAL A 341 -32.08 14.45 -25.29
CA VAL A 341 -33.47 14.57 -25.68
C VAL A 341 -33.93 13.17 -26.04
N PRO A 342 -34.97 12.61 -25.39
CA PRO A 342 -35.50 11.33 -25.81
C PRO A 342 -35.94 11.47 -27.26
N ARG A 343 -35.30 10.68 -28.13
CA ARG A 343 -35.60 10.60 -29.55
C ARG A 343 -37.07 10.19 -29.67
N ALA A 344 -37.91 11.12 -30.13
CA ALA A 344 -39.31 10.86 -30.41
C ALA A 344 -39.41 9.67 -31.37
N GLU A 345 -40.19 8.66 -30.98
CA GLU A 345 -40.53 7.53 -31.83
C GLU A 345 -41.32 8.04 -33.06
N PRO A 346 -41.03 7.54 -34.27
CA PRO A 346 -41.77 7.93 -35.46
C PRO A 346 -43.17 7.33 -35.40
N THR A 347 -44.17 8.20 -35.48
CA THR A 347 -45.59 7.87 -35.65
C THR A 347 -45.78 7.03 -36.93
N PRO A 348 -46.52 5.90 -36.89
CA PRO A 348 -46.78 5.11 -38.09
C PRO A 348 -47.75 5.85 -39.02
N ALA A 349 -47.34 5.99 -40.28
CA ALA A 349 -48.15 6.55 -41.35
C ALA A 349 -49.38 5.67 -41.63
N ALA A 350 -50.52 6.33 -41.74
CA ALA A 350 -51.77 5.74 -42.18
C ALA A 350 -51.67 5.22 -43.64
N VAL A 351 -52.08 3.98 -43.87
CA VAL A 351 -52.56 3.53 -45.18
C VAL A 351 -53.88 2.80 -44.99
N ALA A 352 -54.85 3.23 -45.81
CA ALA A 352 -56.26 2.90 -45.74
C ALA A 352 -56.61 1.55 -46.39
N VAL A 353 -57.46 0.81 -45.68
CA VAL A 353 -58.75 0.21 -46.09
C VAL A 353 -58.87 -0.40 -47.50
N THR A 354 -59.18 -1.70 -47.60
CA THR A 354 -60.41 -2.28 -48.22
C THR A 354 -60.51 -3.81 -47.99
N PRO A 355 -61.67 -4.49 -48.15
CA PRO A 355 -62.38 -5.09 -47.01
C PRO A 355 -62.90 -6.54 -47.20
N ALA A 356 -63.57 -7.03 -46.15
CA ALA A 356 -64.58 -8.12 -46.11
C ALA A 356 -64.01 -9.54 -46.28
N SER A 357 -64.32 -10.53 -45.44
CA SER A 357 -65.63 -10.97 -44.93
C SER A 357 -65.42 -12.14 -43.94
N SER A 358 -66.40 -12.40 -43.06
CA SER A 358 -66.79 -13.72 -42.48
C SER A 358 -65.69 -14.59 -41.85
N GLU A 359 -65.78 -15.15 -40.64
CA GLU A 359 -66.91 -15.70 -39.92
C GLU A 359 -66.33 -16.27 -38.61
N GLN A 360 -67.16 -16.27 -37.55
CA GLN A 360 -67.22 -17.28 -36.49
C GLN A 360 -66.03 -17.46 -35.52
N GLU A 361 -66.22 -16.87 -34.33
CA GLU A 361 -66.10 -17.61 -33.05
C GLU A 361 -67.07 -18.82 -33.04
N PRO A 362 -66.85 -19.92 -32.28
CA PRO A 362 -66.67 -19.79 -30.83
C PRO A 362 -65.79 -20.84 -30.11
N ALA A 363 -65.37 -20.42 -28.90
CA ALA A 363 -65.36 -21.13 -27.62
C ALA A 363 -65.10 -22.64 -27.56
N LYS A 364 -64.23 -23.05 -26.61
CA LYS A 364 -64.59 -23.84 -25.40
C LYS A 364 -63.33 -24.10 -24.53
N THR A 365 -63.35 -23.63 -23.27
CA THR A 365 -63.41 -24.42 -22.00
C THR A 365 -62.31 -25.49 -21.88
N ALA A 366 -61.40 -25.39 -20.91
CA ALA A 366 -61.52 -25.79 -19.49
C ALA A 366 -60.42 -26.85 -19.25
N ALA A 367 -59.45 -26.56 -18.40
CA ALA A 367 -59.38 -26.99 -16.99
C ALA A 367 -58.79 -28.40 -16.83
N ALA A 368 -57.68 -28.46 -16.07
CA ALA A 368 -57.13 -29.57 -15.25
C ALA A 368 -55.61 -29.31 -15.16
N GLU A 369 -55.10 -28.68 -14.09
CA GLU A 369 -54.73 -29.34 -12.83
C GLU A 369 -54.09 -30.72 -13.04
N GLN A 370 -52.76 -30.76 -12.88
CA GLN A 370 -52.09 -31.88 -12.21
C GLN A 370 -50.77 -31.38 -11.60
N GLU A 371 -50.75 -31.41 -10.26
CA GLU A 371 -49.55 -31.40 -9.43
C GLU A 371 -48.65 -32.59 -9.76
N THR A 372 -47.34 -32.38 -9.83
CA THR A 372 -46.37 -33.34 -9.31
C THR A 372 -45.17 -32.61 -8.72
N LEU A 373 -45.07 -32.75 -7.40
CA LEU A 373 -43.93 -32.71 -6.49
C LEU A 373 -42.49 -32.69 -7.04
N ALA A 374 -41.70 -31.87 -6.35
CA ALA A 374 -40.35 -32.09 -5.80
C ALA A 374 -39.19 -32.44 -6.74
N ASP A 375 -38.11 -31.64 -6.72
CA ASP A 375 -36.91 -32.02 -5.97
C ASP A 375 -35.94 -30.84 -5.76
N GLU A 376 -35.20 -30.92 -4.67
CA GLU A 376 -34.39 -29.90 -4.02
C GLU A 376 -32.98 -29.77 -4.63
N GLY A 377 -32.58 -28.54 -4.99
CA GLY A 377 -31.23 -27.96 -4.87
C GLY A 377 -29.97 -28.71 -5.37
N PRO A 378 -28.75 -28.19 -5.09
CA PRO A 378 -28.43 -26.88 -4.54
C PRO A 378 -27.46 -26.04 -5.40
N ILE A 379 -27.48 -24.76 -5.06
CA ILE A 379 -26.55 -23.69 -5.39
C ILE A 379 -25.20 -23.97 -4.70
N PHE A 380 -24.09 -23.78 -5.41
CA PHE A 380 -22.75 -23.66 -4.82
C PHE A 380 -22.14 -22.31 -5.17
N PHE A 381 -21.66 -21.64 -4.12
CA PHE A 381 -20.85 -20.42 -4.10
C PHE A 381 -19.43 -20.68 -4.63
#